data_AF-X1DEP3-F1
#
_entry.id   AF-X1DEP3-F1
#
_cell.length_a   1.000
_cell.length_b   1.000
_cell.length_c   1.000
_cell.angle_alpha   90.00
_cell.angle_beta   90.00
_cell.angle_gamma   90.00
#
_symmetry.space_group_name_H-M   'P 1'
#
loop_
_entity.id
_entity.type
_entity.pdbx_description
1 polymer ?
#
loop_
_entity_poly.entity_id
_entity_poly.type
_entity_poly.pdbx_seq_one_letter_code
_entity_poly.pdbx_strand_id
1 'polypeptide(L)'
;MKEFKNWFLKNIDIKLLSLFLAIILWLYIAGGENPIVENFIDISLTQNNLSEDLAIKEFPTNVSIGIKGPKNIINNISSNQINGIVNFSEISKKGSYKLKVEVAAPKRTQITRVIPSEIKVEVE
;
A
#
# COMPACT_ATOMS: atom_id res chain seq x y z
N MET A 1 -38.13 38.14 21.88
CA MET A 1 -38.55 37.30 20.72
C MET A 1 -38.61 38.06 19.39
N LYS A 2 -39.18 39.28 19.32
CA LYS A 2 -39.28 40.05 18.06
C LYS A 2 -37.91 40.47 17.47
N GLU A 3 -36.99 40.92 18.32
CA GLU A 3 -35.60 41.26 17.94
C GLU A 3 -34.87 40.09 17.26
N PHE A 4 -35.02 38.88 17.80
CA PHE A 4 -34.39 37.67 17.28
C PHE A 4 -34.93 37.29 15.89
N LYS A 5 -36.25 37.46 15.69
CA LYS A 5 -36.91 37.26 14.38
C LYS A 5 -36.42 38.28 13.36
N ASN A 6 -36.31 39.55 13.71
CA ASN A 6 -35.84 40.59 12.80
C ASN A 6 -34.37 40.43 12.41
N TRP A 7 -33.52 39.96 13.33
CA TRP A 7 -32.13 39.62 13.01
C TRP A 7 -32.02 38.44 12.03
N PHE A 8 -32.92 37.46 12.14
CA PHE A 8 -32.99 36.34 11.20
C PHE A 8 -33.56 36.73 9.84
N LEU A 9 -34.65 37.51 9.81
CA LEU A 9 -35.41 37.86 8.60
C LEU A 9 -34.76 38.98 7.77
N LYS A 10 -33.87 39.80 8.36
CA LYS A 10 -33.12 40.82 7.62
C LYS A 10 -32.04 40.16 6.75
N ASN A 11 -32.01 40.53 5.47
CA ASN A 11 -31.08 40.05 4.45
C ASN A 11 -31.08 38.52 4.27
N ILE A 12 -32.26 37.89 4.43
CA ILE A 12 -32.42 36.45 4.30
C ILE A 12 -32.05 35.95 2.89
N ASP A 13 -32.24 36.79 1.88
CA ASP A 13 -31.83 36.63 0.48
C ASP A 13 -30.31 36.43 0.34
N ILE A 14 -29.51 37.33 0.92
CA ILE A 14 -28.04 37.26 0.86
C ILE A 14 -27.53 36.07 1.67
N LYS A 15 -28.16 35.77 2.82
CA LYS A 15 -27.81 34.60 3.65
C LYS A 15 -28.12 33.28 2.95
N LEU A 16 -29.24 33.21 2.22
CA LEU A 16 -29.61 32.02 1.47
C LEU A 16 -28.64 31.80 0.30
N LEU A 17 -28.25 32.88 -0.39
CA LEU A 17 -27.25 32.83 -1.45
C LEU A 17 -25.88 32.39 -0.92
N SER A 18 -25.44 32.92 0.23
CA SER A 18 -24.16 32.52 0.82
C SER A 18 -24.18 31.07 1.30
N LEU A 19 -25.29 30.60 1.89
CA LEU A 19 -25.45 29.20 2.27
C LEU A 19 -25.45 28.27 1.05
N PHE A 20 -26.13 28.67 -0.03
CA PHE A 20 -26.12 27.92 -1.28
C PHE A 20 -24.71 27.80 -1.88
N LEU A 21 -23.97 28.91 -1.94
CA LEU A 21 -22.57 28.91 -2.37
C LEU A 21 -21.69 28.06 -1.46
N ALA A 22 -21.89 28.12 -0.15
CA ALA A 22 -21.16 27.29 0.81
C ALA A 22 -21.42 25.80 0.60
N ILE A 23 -22.65 25.39 0.29
CA ILE A 23 -23.00 23.99 -0.03
C ILE A 23 -22.31 23.54 -1.32
N ILE A 24 -22.30 24.37 -2.36
CA ILE A 24 -21.60 24.06 -3.63
C ILE A 24 -20.10 23.89 -3.39
N LEU A 25 -19.48 24.83 -2.68
CA LEU A 25 -18.06 24.77 -2.32
C LEU A 25 -17.75 23.55 -1.45
N TRP A 26 -18.62 23.25 -0.49
CA TRP A 26 -18.46 22.08 0.36
C TRP A 26 -18.53 20.79 -0.45
N LEU A 27 -19.49 20.64 -1.37
CA LEU A 27 -19.58 19.47 -2.26
C LEU A 27 -18.36 19.34 -3.18
N TYR A 28 -17.82 20.46 -3.67
CA TYR A 28 -16.61 20.47 -4.48
C TYR A 28 -15.38 19.93 -3.73
N ILE A 29 -15.24 20.27 -2.44
CA ILE A 29 -14.11 19.83 -1.60
C ILE A 29 -14.36 18.43 -1.02
N ALA A 30 -15.59 18.14 -0.58
CA ALA A 30 -15.97 16.89 0.05
C ALA A 30 -15.95 15.70 -0.91
N GLY A 31 -16.03 15.96 -2.22
CA GLY A 31 -15.95 14.95 -3.27
C GLY A 31 -14.64 14.14 -3.34
N GLY A 32 -13.62 14.51 -2.56
CA GLY A 32 -12.43 13.72 -2.23
C GLY A 32 -11.84 12.88 -3.36
N GLU A 33 -10.79 13.37 -4.02
CA GLU A 33 -10.08 12.55 -5.01
C GLU A 33 -9.37 11.35 -4.35
N ASN A 34 -9.55 10.16 -4.94
CA ASN A 34 -8.79 8.96 -4.58
C ASN A 34 -7.94 8.50 -5.77
N PRO A 35 -6.83 9.20 -6.06
CA PRO A 35 -6.00 8.88 -7.22
C PRO A 35 -5.31 7.52 -7.06
N ILE A 36 -4.94 6.93 -8.20
CA ILE A 36 -4.06 5.77 -8.24
C ILE A 36 -2.64 6.26 -8.03
N VAL A 37 -1.98 5.78 -6.98
CA VAL A 37 -0.60 6.13 -6.63
C VAL A 37 0.27 4.89 -6.65
N GLU A 38 1.58 5.08 -6.78
CA GLU A 38 2.60 4.05 -6.64
C GLU A 38 3.48 4.38 -5.43
N ASN A 39 3.76 3.40 -4.59
CA ASN A 39 4.63 3.56 -3.43
C ASN A 39 5.55 2.34 -3.27
N PHE A 40 6.72 2.56 -2.67
CA PHE A 40 7.67 1.50 -2.35
C PHE A 40 7.53 1.11 -0.88
N ILE A 41 7.40 -0.19 -0.63
CA ILE A 41 7.26 -0.73 0.72
C ILE A 41 8.32 -1.82 0.87
N ASP A 42 9.08 -1.74 1.96
CA ASP A 42 10.04 -2.78 2.30
C ASP A 42 9.31 -3.89 3.05
N ILE A 43 9.45 -5.12 2.55
CA ILE A 43 8.80 -6.30 3.07
C ILE A 43 9.83 -7.34 3.48
N SER A 44 9.49 -8.15 4.47
CA SER A 44 10.35 -9.25 4.89
C SER A 44 10.17 -10.46 3.97
N LEU A 45 11.27 -11.16 3.73
CA LEU A 45 11.29 -12.40 2.97
C LEU A 45 11.07 -13.62 3.88
N THR A 46 10.30 -14.58 3.39
CA THR A 46 10.08 -15.87 4.03
C THR A 46 10.55 -16.99 3.10
N GLN A 47 11.28 -17.95 3.65
CA GLN A 47 11.69 -19.16 2.94
C GLN A 47 10.54 -20.17 2.89
N ASN A 48 10.38 -20.84 1.75
CA ASN A 48 9.43 -21.93 1.59
C ASN A 48 10.12 -23.18 1.04
N ASN A 49 9.74 -24.35 1.57
CA ASN A 49 10.24 -25.67 1.15
C ASN A 49 11.77 -25.84 1.18
N LEU A 50 12.42 -25.38 2.25
CA LEU A 50 13.83 -25.73 2.49
C LEU A 50 13.90 -27.18 2.99
N SER A 51 14.77 -28.00 2.40
CA SER A 51 15.01 -29.37 2.88
C SER A 51 15.56 -29.35 4.31
N GLU A 52 15.10 -30.27 5.17
CA GLU A 52 15.56 -30.36 6.57
C GLU A 52 17.07 -30.61 6.70
N ASP A 53 17.68 -31.15 5.64
CA ASP A 53 19.11 -31.44 5.56
C ASP A 53 19.99 -30.24 5.15
N LEU A 54 19.39 -29.07 4.88
CA LEU A 54 20.08 -27.88 4.38
C LEU A 54 19.83 -26.68 5.31
N ALA A 55 20.88 -25.92 5.58
CA ALA A 55 20.82 -24.68 6.33
C ALA A 55 21.17 -23.49 5.43
N ILE A 56 20.43 -22.38 5.58
CA ILE A 56 20.73 -21.13 4.88
C ILE A 56 21.74 -20.34 5.71
N LYS A 57 22.85 -19.96 5.09
CA LYS A 57 23.93 -19.21 5.74
C LYS A 57 23.75 -17.70 5.65
N GLU A 58 23.40 -17.22 4.46
CA GLU A 58 23.11 -15.81 4.20
C GLU A 58 21.77 -15.67 3.48
N PHE A 59 20.83 -14.97 4.11
CA PHE A 59 19.52 -14.66 3.54
C PHE A 59 19.24 -13.16 3.70
N PRO A 60 19.00 -12.41 2.61
CA PRO A 60 18.62 -11.02 2.73
C PRO A 60 17.25 -10.93 3.41
N THR A 61 17.17 -10.13 4.48
CA THR A 61 15.96 -10.07 5.31
C THR A 61 14.84 -9.29 4.63
N ASN A 62 15.17 -8.27 3.83
CA ASN A 62 14.21 -7.31 3.30
C ASN A 62 14.39 -7.09 1.79
N VAL A 63 13.26 -6.88 1.11
CA VAL A 63 13.19 -6.45 -0.29
C VAL A 63 12.22 -5.30 -0.44
N SER A 64 12.50 -4.40 -1.38
CA SER A 64 11.63 -3.27 -1.66
C SER A 64 10.70 -3.60 -2.82
N ILE A 65 9.40 -3.41 -2.64
CA ILE A 65 8.40 -3.66 -3.66
C ILE A 65 7.66 -2.38 -4.03
N GLY A 66 7.53 -2.11 -5.33
CA GLY A 66 6.63 -1.10 -5.85
C GLY A 66 5.22 -1.66 -5.90
N ILE A 67 4.27 -1.02 -5.21
CA ILE A 67 2.85 -1.32 -5.28
C ILE A 67 2.09 -0.11 -5.83
N LYS A 68 1.20 -0.37 -6.78
CA LYS A 68 0.29 0.60 -7.37
C LYS A 68 -1.16 0.29 -7.01
N GLY A 69 -1.91 1.32 -6.62
CA GLY A 69 -3.32 1.19 -6.25
C GLY A 69 -3.95 2.50 -5.77
N PRO A 70 -5.25 2.48 -5.38
CA PRO A 70 -5.93 3.65 -4.82
C PRO A 70 -5.23 4.16 -3.56
N LYS A 71 -5.01 5.48 -3.45
CA LYS A 71 -4.29 6.13 -2.34
C LYS A 71 -4.78 5.70 -0.96
N ASN A 72 -6.09 5.59 -0.77
CA ASN A 72 -6.67 5.16 0.49
C ASN A 72 -6.32 3.70 0.88
N ILE A 73 -6.09 2.82 -0.09
CA ILE A 73 -5.64 1.45 0.14
C ILE A 73 -4.16 1.43 0.44
N ILE A 74 -3.34 2.07 -0.41
CA ILE A 74 -1.88 2.11 -0.27
C ILE A 74 -1.46 2.66 1.10
N ASN A 75 -2.12 3.72 1.57
CA ASN A 75 -1.84 4.31 2.88
C ASN A 75 -2.21 3.41 4.08
N ASN A 76 -3.06 2.40 3.87
CA ASN A 76 -3.51 1.48 4.92
C ASN A 76 -2.80 0.12 4.85
N ILE A 77 -1.93 -0.10 3.85
CA ILE A 77 -1.11 -1.29 3.75
C ILE A 77 0.09 -1.12 4.68
N SER A 78 0.26 -2.07 5.60
CA SER A 78 1.48 -2.20 6.39
C SER A 78 2.44 -3.19 5.74
N SER A 79 3.74 -2.95 5.87
CA SER A 79 4.81 -3.87 5.45
C SER A 79 4.60 -5.30 5.95
N ASN A 80 4.03 -5.46 7.14
CA ASN A 80 3.84 -6.76 7.77
C ASN A 80 2.68 -7.57 7.19
N GLN A 81 1.85 -6.97 6.33
CA GLN A 81 0.73 -7.65 5.67
C GLN A 81 1.14 -8.26 4.32
N ILE A 82 2.35 -7.95 3.85
CA ILE A 82 2.86 -8.42 2.56
C ILE A 82 4.14 -9.20 2.85
N ASN A 83 4.12 -10.48 2.48
CA ASN A 83 5.30 -11.33 2.63
C ASN A 83 5.82 -11.67 1.23
N GLY A 84 7.12 -11.52 1.06
CA GLY A 84 7.82 -12.08 -0.10
C GLY A 84 8.16 -13.53 0.20
N ILE A 85 7.97 -14.41 -0.77
CA ILE A 85 8.23 -15.84 -0.67
C ILE A 85 9.36 -16.18 -1.63
N VAL A 86 10.31 -16.98 -1.14
CA VAL A 86 11.38 -17.54 -1.97
C VAL A 86 11.27 -19.05 -1.90
N ASN A 87 11.16 -19.69 -3.07
CA ASN A 87 10.99 -21.12 -3.19
C ASN A 87 12.35 -21.83 -3.27
N PHE A 88 12.61 -22.75 -2.33
CA PHE A 88 13.84 -23.53 -2.23
C PHE A 88 13.69 -24.98 -2.75
N SER A 89 12.52 -25.37 -3.26
CA SER A 89 12.21 -26.77 -3.63
C SER A 89 13.16 -27.37 -4.67
N GLU A 90 13.78 -26.54 -5.50
CA GLU A 90 14.71 -26.99 -6.55
C GLU A 90 16.15 -27.18 -6.05
N ILE A 91 16.44 -26.80 -4.80
CA ILE A 91 17.77 -26.89 -4.22
C ILE A 91 17.92 -28.17 -3.40
N SER A 92 18.79 -29.05 -3.86
CA SER A 92 19.07 -30.36 -3.25
C SER A 92 20.53 -30.53 -2.83
N LYS A 93 21.40 -29.57 -3.13
CA LYS A 93 22.84 -29.63 -2.87
C LYS A 93 23.33 -28.33 -2.27
N LYS A 94 24.42 -28.43 -1.51
CA LYS A 94 25.15 -27.30 -0.98
C LYS A 94 25.71 -26.45 -2.13
N GLY A 95 25.65 -25.14 -2.00
CA GLY A 95 26.15 -24.22 -3.00
C GLY A 95 25.49 -22.85 -2.96
N SER A 96 25.86 -22.01 -3.92
CA SER A 96 25.29 -20.68 -4.09
C SER A 96 24.29 -20.66 -5.23
N TYR A 97 23.08 -20.18 -4.94
CA TYR A 97 21.97 -20.12 -5.87
C TYR A 97 21.43 -18.70 -5.98
N LYS A 98 20.86 -18.37 -7.15
CA LYS A 98 20.07 -17.16 -7.34
C LYS A 98 18.61 -17.56 -7.42
N LEU A 99 17.81 -17.08 -6.47
CA LEU A 99 16.39 -17.39 -6.39
C LEU A 99 15.58 -16.13 -6.68
N LYS A 100 14.47 -16.31 -7.40
CA LYS A 100 13.52 -15.23 -7.66
C LYS A 100 12.65 -15.00 -6.43
N VAL A 101 12.35 -13.72 -6.20
CA VAL A 101 11.44 -13.32 -5.14
C VAL A 101 10.02 -13.29 -5.69
N GLU A 102 9.15 -14.13 -5.14
CA GLU A 102 7.73 -14.15 -5.47
C GLU A 102 6.95 -13.33 -4.45
N VAL A 103 6.10 -12.41 -4.92
CA VAL A 103 5.31 -11.54 -4.03
C VAL A 103 3.87 -11.54 -4.50
N ALA A 104 2.95 -11.79 -3.57
CA ALA A 104 1.53 -11.72 -3.84
C ALA A 104 1.02 -10.27 -3.67
N ALA A 105 0.39 -9.72 -4.70
CA ALA A 105 -0.21 -8.40 -4.63
C ALA A 105 -1.46 -8.41 -3.71
N PRO A 106 -1.59 -7.46 -2.77
CA PRO A 106 -2.83 -7.28 -2.01
C PRO A 106 -4.03 -6.98 -2.90
N LYS A 107 -5.25 -7.24 -2.38
CA LYS A 107 -6.51 -7.00 -3.11
C LYS A 107 -6.58 -5.56 -3.62
N ARG A 108 -7.02 -5.39 -4.88
CA ARG A 108 -7.17 -4.09 -5.56
C ARG A 108 -5.86 -3.29 -5.71
N THR A 109 -4.71 -3.97 -5.65
CA THR A 109 -3.40 -3.39 -5.92
C THR A 109 -2.64 -4.24 -6.94
N GLN A 110 -1.56 -3.69 -7.48
CA GLN A 110 -0.68 -4.36 -8.43
C GLN A 110 0.77 -4.15 -8.02
N ILE A 111 1.57 -5.21 -8.04
CA ILE A 111 3.03 -5.11 -7.90
C ILE A 111 3.58 -4.58 -9.22
N THR A 112 4.28 -3.44 -9.18
CA THR A 112 4.93 -2.84 -10.34
C THR A 112 6.39 -3.25 -10.45
N ARG A 113 7.08 -3.35 -9.30
CA ARG A 113 8.52 -3.61 -9.23
C ARG A 113 8.87 -4.42 -7.98
N VAL A 114 9.93 -5.22 -8.09
CA VAL A 114 10.54 -5.95 -6.96
C VAL A 114 12.05 -5.71 -7.04
N ILE A 115 12.62 -5.20 -5.96
CA ILE A 115 14.03 -4.76 -5.91
C ILE A 115 14.69 -5.29 -4.62
N PRO A 116 15.70 -6.17 -4.74
CA PRO A 116 16.10 -6.89 -5.95
C PRO A 116 15.07 -7.95 -6.36
N SER A 117 14.95 -8.23 -7.67
CA SER A 117 14.06 -9.29 -8.19
C SER A 117 14.60 -10.71 -7.98
N GLU A 118 15.92 -10.82 -7.78
CA GLU A 118 16.64 -12.05 -7.50
C GLU A 118 17.56 -11.84 -6.31
N ILE A 119 17.59 -12.82 -5.42
CA ILE A 119 18.48 -12.83 -4.27
C ILE A 119 19.50 -13.95 -4.42
N LYS A 120 20.75 -13.67 -4.03
CA LYS A 120 21.79 -14.69 -3.92
C LYS A 120 21.66 -15.31 -2.53
N VAL A 121 21.57 -16.63 -2.48
CA VAL A 121 21.47 -17.40 -1.24
C VAL A 121 22.57 -18.46 -1.24
N GLU A 122 23.21 -18.65 -0.09
CA GLU A 122 24.17 -19.71 0.16
C GLU A 122 23.58 -20.74 1.13
N VAL A 123 23.62 -22.01 0.72
CA VAL A 123 23.07 -23.14 1.47
C VAL A 123 24.14 -24.20 1.68
N GLU A 124 24.21 -24.74 2.89
CA GLU A 124 25.19 -25.73 3.36
C GLU A 124 24.51 -26.89 4.09
#